data_AF-A0A7J4JFB7-F1
#
_entry.id   AF-A0A7J4JFB7-F1
#
_cell.length_a   1.000
_cell.length_b   1.000
_cell.length_c   1.000
_cell.angle_alpha   90.00
_cell.angle_beta   90.00
_cell.angle_gamma   90.00
#
_symmetry.space_group_name_H-M   'P 1'
#
loop_
_entity.id
_entity.type
_entity.pdbx_description
1 polymer ?
#
loop_
_entity_poly.entity_id
_entity_poly.type
_entity_poly.pdbx_seq_one_letter_code
_entity_poly.pdbx_strand_id
1 'polypeptide(L)'
;MKGLTNQRLKVWFVFAVTYAALYALAVATPLRDWEFNGSLFQMDWLAFFLPLPAFGLMYLLTGWLNQYFGEKTGHSYWVPLLLLVLGMLAWYVVLFWYYKNVADLRQVKEIQFDFAAKLLDSHYPEFLVAAFGGWLAHVMVDRE
;
A
#
# COMPACT_ATOMS: atom_id res chain seq x y z
N MET A 1 26.04 -7.56 17.67
CA MET A 1 25.86 -8.01 16.27
C MET A 1 24.71 -9.00 16.08
N LYS A 2 24.39 -9.93 17.01
CA LYS A 2 23.26 -10.87 16.85
C LYS A 2 21.86 -10.21 16.74
N GLY A 3 21.61 -9.10 17.45
CA GLY A 3 20.30 -8.41 17.41
C GLY A 3 19.93 -7.77 16.07
N LEU A 4 20.88 -7.09 15.41
CA LEU A 4 20.67 -6.46 14.11
C LEU A 4 20.34 -7.48 13.00
N THR A 5 20.96 -8.66 13.04
CA THR A 5 20.69 -9.73 12.07
C THR A 5 19.28 -10.30 12.27
N ASN A 6 18.81 -10.44 13.51
CA ASN A 6 17.47 -10.92 13.82
C ASN A 6 16.38 -9.92 13.36
N GLN A 7 16.57 -8.63 13.62
CA GLN A 7 15.64 -7.57 13.21
C GLN A 7 15.50 -7.50 11.69
N ARG A 8 16.62 -7.52 10.95
CA ARG A 8 16.59 -7.52 9.47
C ARG A 8 15.88 -8.76 8.92
N LEU A 9 16.10 -9.93 9.52
CA LEU A 9 15.45 -11.17 9.11
C LEU A 9 13.92 -11.08 9.27
N LYS A 10 13.44 -10.49 10.37
CA LYS A 10 11.99 -10.27 10.60
C LYS A 10 11.38 -9.36 9.54
N VAL A 11 12.04 -8.25 9.22
CA VAL A 11 11.54 -7.33 8.18
C VAL A 11 11.45 -8.03 6.84
N TRP A 12 12.50 -8.77 6.43
CA TRP A 12 12.50 -9.53 5.18
C TRP A 12 11.45 -10.66 5.17
N PHE A 13 11.25 -11.32 6.30
CA PHE A 13 10.23 -12.35 6.44
C PHE A 13 8.82 -11.76 6.25
N VAL A 14 8.49 -10.68 6.96
CA VAL A 14 7.18 -10.03 6.82
C VAL A 14 7.01 -9.49 5.40
N PHE A 15 8.03 -8.87 4.83
CA PHE A 15 8.02 -8.42 3.44
C PHE A 15 7.71 -9.55 2.46
N ALA A 16 8.40 -10.70 2.59
CA ALA A 16 8.18 -11.87 1.74
C ALA A 16 6.76 -12.44 1.89
N VAL A 17 6.24 -12.51 3.12
CA VAL A 17 4.87 -12.96 3.40
C VAL A 17 3.85 -11.99 2.82
N THR A 18 4.06 -10.68 2.95
CA THR A 18 3.19 -9.65 2.36
C THR A 18 3.18 -9.75 0.84
N TYR A 19 4.34 -9.92 0.19
CA TYR A 19 4.42 -10.11 -1.26
C TYR A 19 3.73 -11.40 -1.73
N ALA A 20 3.91 -12.50 -1.00
CA ALA A 20 3.23 -13.76 -1.30
C ALA A 20 1.71 -13.63 -1.15
N ALA A 21 1.23 -12.89 -0.15
CA ALA A 21 -0.19 -12.61 0.04
C ALA A 21 -0.76 -11.75 -1.10
N LEU A 22 -0.04 -10.72 -1.52
CA LEU A 22 -0.42 -9.89 -2.68
C LEU A 22 -0.47 -10.72 -3.97
N TYR A 23 0.53 -11.57 -4.19
CA TYR A 23 0.54 -12.50 -5.33
C TYR A 23 -0.64 -13.47 -5.30
N ALA A 24 -0.95 -14.05 -4.13
CA ALA A 24 -2.09 -14.95 -3.97
C ALA A 24 -3.43 -14.23 -4.18
N LEU A 25 -3.56 -12.99 -3.69
CA LEU A 25 -4.74 -12.15 -3.93
C LEU A 25 -4.90 -11.82 -5.42
N ALA A 26 -3.83 -11.46 -6.10
CA ALA A 26 -3.81 -11.22 -7.54
C ALA A 26 -4.30 -12.45 -8.33
N VAL A 27 -3.92 -13.66 -7.92
CA VAL A 27 -4.40 -14.90 -8.57
C VAL A 27 -5.87 -15.20 -8.27
N ALA A 28 -6.35 -14.91 -7.06
CA ALA A 28 -7.67 -15.34 -6.58
C ALA A 28 -8.83 -14.38 -6.93
N THR A 29 -8.53 -13.17 -7.39
CA THR A 29 -9.52 -12.11 -7.61
C THR A 29 -9.31 -11.46 -8.99
N PRO A 30 -10.25 -10.64 -9.52
CA PRO A 30 -10.03 -9.88 -10.75
C PRO A 30 -8.83 -8.90 -10.68
N LEU A 31 -8.15 -8.80 -9.54
CA LEU A 31 -6.80 -8.25 -9.40
C LEU A 31 -5.76 -8.93 -10.32
N ARG A 32 -6.09 -10.05 -10.96
CA ARG A 32 -5.27 -10.70 -11.99
C ARG A 32 -4.93 -9.78 -13.16
N ASP A 33 -5.77 -8.79 -13.43
CA ASP A 33 -5.52 -7.79 -14.48
C ASP A 33 -4.44 -6.77 -14.06
N TRP A 34 -3.99 -6.78 -12.80
CA TRP A 34 -2.93 -5.92 -12.26
C TRP A 34 -1.52 -6.51 -12.46
N GLU A 35 -1.32 -7.14 -13.61
CA GLU A 35 0.00 -7.39 -14.22
C GLU A 35 0.95 -8.34 -13.47
N PHE A 36 0.50 -9.07 -12.45
CA PHE A 36 1.21 -10.24 -11.92
C PHE A 36 1.14 -11.41 -12.90
N ASN A 37 1.85 -11.27 -14.03
CA ASN A 37 1.93 -12.27 -15.09
C ASN A 37 3.09 -13.26 -14.81
N GLY A 38 2.89 -14.53 -15.15
CA GLY A 38 3.96 -15.54 -15.12
C GLY A 38 5.04 -15.31 -16.20
N SER A 39 4.78 -14.43 -17.16
CA SER A 39 5.72 -14.00 -18.19
C SER A 39 6.43 -12.71 -17.77
N LEU A 40 7.73 -12.79 -17.48
CA LEU A 40 8.58 -11.64 -17.09
C LEU A 40 8.56 -10.48 -18.11
N PHE A 41 8.31 -10.77 -19.39
CA PHE A 41 8.33 -9.77 -20.46
C PHE A 41 7.00 -9.02 -20.64
N GLN A 42 5.93 -9.47 -19.98
CA GLN A 42 4.59 -8.86 -20.04
C GLN A 42 4.16 -8.30 -18.69
N MET A 43 5.12 -8.10 -17.79
CA MET A 43 4.87 -7.61 -16.44
C MET A 43 5.06 -6.09 -16.43
N ASP A 44 4.07 -5.33 -15.99
CA ASP A 44 4.27 -3.95 -15.57
C ASP A 44 5.08 -3.93 -14.28
N TRP A 45 6.37 -3.68 -14.46
CA TRP A 45 7.34 -3.53 -13.39
C TRP A 45 7.01 -2.38 -12.46
N LEU A 46 6.31 -1.33 -12.93
CA LEU A 46 5.92 -0.20 -12.10
C LEU A 46 4.81 -0.62 -11.11
N ALA A 47 3.77 -1.29 -11.59
CA ALA A 47 2.73 -1.87 -10.75
C ALA A 47 3.30 -2.93 -9.80
N PHE A 48 4.16 -3.81 -10.31
CA PHE A 48 4.78 -4.88 -9.53
C PHE A 48 5.60 -4.36 -8.34
N PHE A 49 6.34 -3.25 -8.52
CA PHE A 49 7.17 -2.68 -7.46
C PHE A 49 6.42 -1.69 -6.56
N LEU A 50 5.17 -1.31 -6.88
CA LEU A 50 4.35 -0.40 -6.08
C LEU A 50 4.17 -0.80 -4.61
N PRO A 51 4.12 -2.10 -4.24
CA PRO A 51 4.10 -2.52 -2.84
C PRO A 51 5.35 -2.13 -2.05
N LEU A 52 6.53 -1.98 -2.66
CA LEU A 52 7.76 -1.61 -1.94
C LEU A 52 7.67 -0.24 -1.27
N PRO A 53 7.37 0.86 -1.99
CA PRO A 53 7.27 2.17 -1.36
C PRO A 53 6.15 2.21 -0.32
N ALA A 54 5.05 1.49 -0.51
CA ALA A 54 3.97 1.41 0.48
C ALA A 54 4.42 0.75 1.79
N PHE A 55 5.08 -0.42 1.69
CA PHE A 55 5.66 -1.12 2.83
C PHE A 55 6.71 -0.26 3.55
N GLY A 56 7.64 0.31 2.79
CA GLY A 56 8.72 1.14 3.32
C GLY A 56 8.20 2.40 4.00
N LEU A 57 7.26 3.10 3.37
CA LEU A 57 6.61 4.29 3.94
C LEU A 57 5.98 3.98 5.29
N MET A 58 5.19 2.90 5.38
CA MET A 58 4.53 2.57 6.63
C MET A 58 5.51 2.12 7.72
N TYR A 59 6.54 1.35 7.36
CA TYR A 59 7.59 0.96 8.29
C TYR A 59 8.32 2.18 8.89
N LEU A 60 8.70 3.14 8.04
CA LEU A 60 9.37 4.36 8.46
C LEU A 60 8.46 5.30 9.24
N LEU A 61 7.21 5.46 8.80
CA LEU A 61 6.21 6.29 9.47
C LEU A 61 5.94 5.80 10.89
N THR A 62 5.84 4.49 11.08
CA THR A 62 5.62 3.88 12.40
C THR A 62 6.77 4.23 13.35
N GLY A 63 8.02 4.16 12.87
CA GLY A 63 9.20 4.56 13.63
C GLY A 63 9.23 6.05 13.94
N TRP A 64 8.89 6.89 12.97
CA TRP A 64 8.79 8.34 13.17
C TRP A 64 7.73 8.72 14.21
N LEU A 65 6.56 8.07 14.18
CA LEU A 65 5.51 8.27 15.18
C LEU A 65 5.96 7.88 16.59
N ASN A 66 6.67 6.76 16.72
CA ASN A 66 7.26 6.33 17.99
C ASN A 66 8.29 7.32 18.53
N GLN A 67 9.10 7.92 17.65
CA GLN A 67 10.09 8.93 18.04
C GLN A 67 9.43 10.24 18.49
N TYR A 68 8.36 10.68 17.81
CA TYR A 68 7.77 11.99 18.03
C TYR A 68 6.70 12.04 19.13
N PHE A 69 5.82 11.03 19.18
CA PHE A 69 4.68 10.99 20.11
C PHE A 69 4.92 10.11 21.34
N GLY A 70 6.07 9.45 21.42
CA GLY A 70 6.45 8.55 22.50
C GLY A 70 6.41 7.08 22.11
N GLU A 71 7.18 6.26 22.85
CA GLU A 71 7.35 4.84 22.58
C GLU A 71 6.00 4.13 22.42
N LYS A 72 5.90 3.32 21.36
CA LYS A 72 4.76 2.44 21.02
C LYS A 72 3.51 3.14 20.51
N THR A 73 3.51 4.46 20.29
CA THR A 73 2.37 5.14 19.64
C THR A 73 2.06 4.53 18.27
N GLY A 74 3.10 4.27 17.47
CA GLY A 74 3.04 3.61 16.17
C GLY A 74 2.50 2.18 16.20
N HIS A 75 2.53 1.50 17.35
CA HIS A 75 2.02 0.12 17.48
C HIS A 75 0.51 0.04 17.61
N SER A 76 -0.16 1.18 17.73
CA SER A 76 -1.61 1.21 17.88
C SER A 76 -2.32 0.87 16.58
N TYR A 77 -3.43 0.12 16.68
CA TYR A 77 -4.24 -0.27 15.52
C TYR A 77 -4.87 0.92 14.77
N TRP A 78 -4.98 2.09 15.40
CA TRP A 78 -5.49 3.29 14.74
C TRP A 78 -4.51 3.84 13.70
N VAL A 79 -3.21 3.52 13.78
CA VAL A 79 -2.18 4.02 12.85
C VAL A 79 -2.40 3.51 11.42
N PRO A 80 -2.53 2.18 11.17
CA PRO A 80 -2.89 1.69 9.85
C PRO A 80 -4.29 2.13 9.40
N LEU A 81 -5.24 2.29 10.34
CA LEU A 81 -6.58 2.78 10.02
C LEU A 81 -6.57 4.25 9.55
N LEU A 82 -5.78 5.10 10.21
CA LEU A 82 -5.60 6.50 9.84
C LEU A 82 -4.97 6.59 8.45
N LEU A 83 -3.99 5.74 8.15
CA LEU A 83 -3.39 5.68 6.81
C LEU A 83 -4.40 5.26 5.74
N LEU A 84 -5.27 4.31 6.06
CA LEU A 84 -6.37 3.92 5.17
C LEU A 84 -7.34 5.07 4.92
N VAL A 85 -7.72 5.83 5.95
CA VAL A 85 -8.65 6.96 5.77
C VAL A 85 -7.99 8.09 4.98
N LEU A 86 -6.77 8.48 5.35
CA LEU A 86 -6.03 9.56 4.68
C LEU A 86 -5.66 9.18 3.25
N GLY A 87 -5.25 7.92 3.01
CA GLY A 87 -4.99 7.38 1.68
C GLY A 87 -6.22 7.42 0.79
N MET A 88 -7.39 7.06 1.34
CA MET A 88 -8.65 7.06 0.58
C MET A 88 -9.09 8.48 0.23
N LEU A 89 -8.91 9.44 1.15
CA LEU A 89 -9.15 10.85 0.89
C LEU A 89 -8.19 11.41 -0.17
N ALA A 90 -6.89 11.10 -0.06
CA ALA A 90 -5.89 11.53 -1.04
C ALA A 90 -6.19 10.96 -2.43
N TRP A 91 -6.52 9.68 -2.52
CA TRP A 91 -6.90 9.01 -3.76
C TRP A 91 -8.17 9.62 -4.37
N TYR A 92 -9.19 9.90 -3.55
CA TYR A 92 -10.40 10.61 -3.99
C TYR A 92 -10.07 11.99 -4.58
N VAL A 93 -9.24 12.78 -3.91
CA VAL A 93 -8.84 14.11 -4.39
C VAL A 93 -8.10 14.02 -5.73
N VAL A 94 -7.19 13.05 -5.87
CA VAL A 94 -6.45 12.83 -7.13
C VAL A 94 -7.41 12.46 -8.26
N LEU A 95 -8.33 11.53 -8.04
CA LEU A 95 -9.30 11.15 -9.06
C LEU A 95 -10.24 12.29 -9.43
N PHE A 96 -10.77 13.00 -8.44
CA PHE A 96 -11.63 14.15 -8.67
C PHE A 96 -10.93 15.18 -9.55
N TRP A 97 -9.66 15.50 -9.23
CA TRP A 97 -8.89 16.46 -10.00
C TRP A 97 -8.56 15.95 -11.41
N TYR A 98 -8.20 14.67 -11.55
CA TYR A 98 -7.97 14.03 -12.85
C TYR A 98 -9.21 14.10 -13.75
N TYR A 99 -10.36 13.62 -13.27
CA TYR A 99 -11.58 13.59 -14.07
C TYR A 99 -12.10 15.00 -14.39
N LYS A 100 -11.93 15.96 -13.47
CA LYS A 100 -12.25 17.37 -13.76
C LYS A 100 -11.43 17.90 -14.93
N ASN A 101 -10.11 17.71 -14.91
CA ASN A 101 -9.26 18.13 -16.02
C ASN A 101 -9.61 17.42 -17.34
N VAL A 102 -9.94 16.13 -17.29
CA VAL A 102 -10.37 15.38 -18.48
C VAL A 102 -11.70 15.91 -19.04
N ALA A 103 -12.65 16.25 -18.17
CA ALA A 103 -13.93 16.84 -18.55
C ALA A 103 -13.73 18.21 -19.23
N ASP A 104 -12.89 19.05 -18.64
CA ASP A 104 -12.53 20.37 -19.18
C ASP A 104 -11.85 20.24 -20.55
N LEU A 105 -10.91 19.30 -20.71
CA LEU A 105 -10.21 19.06 -21.97
C LEU A 105 -11.11 18.49 -23.08
N ARG A 106 -12.09 17.65 -22.71
CA ARG A 106 -13.00 17.00 -23.67
C ARG A 106 -14.29 17.78 -23.91
N GLN A 107 -14.48 18.91 -23.23
CA GLN A 107 -15.70 19.72 -23.26
C GLN A 107 -16.98 18.94 -22.94
N VAL A 108 -16.88 17.94 -22.05
CA VAL A 108 -18.02 17.13 -21.62
C VAL A 108 -18.49 17.65 -20.27
N LYS A 109 -19.79 17.93 -20.14
CA LYS A 109 -20.37 18.52 -18.91
C LYS A 109 -20.29 17.59 -17.70
N GLU A 110 -20.40 16.28 -17.90
CA GLU A 110 -20.44 15.31 -16.82
C GLU A 110 -19.71 14.03 -17.22
N ILE A 111 -18.87 13.52 -16.33
CA ILE A 111 -18.30 12.18 -16.41
C ILE A 111 -19.03 11.33 -15.38
N GLN A 112 -19.69 10.26 -15.82
CA GLN A 112 -20.22 9.26 -14.87
C GLN A 112 -19.05 8.62 -14.13
N PHE A 113 -19.04 8.82 -12.81
CA PHE A 113 -17.96 8.35 -11.94
C PHE A 113 -18.53 7.42 -10.87
N ASP A 114 -18.23 6.14 -10.99
CA ASP A 114 -18.48 5.15 -9.94
C ASP A 114 -17.22 5.02 -9.07
N PHE A 115 -17.27 5.65 -7.89
CA PHE A 115 -16.16 5.65 -6.94
C PHE A 115 -15.80 4.24 -6.47
N ALA A 116 -16.80 3.38 -6.20
CA ALA A 116 -16.56 2.06 -5.64
C ALA A 116 -15.93 1.14 -6.69
N ALA A 117 -16.44 1.16 -7.92
CA ALA A 117 -15.84 0.42 -9.03
C ALA A 117 -14.40 0.89 -9.27
N LYS A 118 -14.15 2.20 -9.34
CA LYS A 118 -12.80 2.74 -9.54
C LYS A 118 -11.82 2.40 -8.42
N LEU A 119 -12.31 2.27 -7.18
CA LEU A 119 -11.48 1.93 -6.03
C LEU A 119 -11.02 0.48 -6.13
N LEU A 120 -11.95 -0.42 -6.46
CA LEU A 120 -11.68 -1.84 -6.64
C LEU A 120 -10.85 -2.15 -7.89
N ASP A 121 -10.92 -1.30 -8.92
CA ASP A 121 -10.11 -1.41 -10.14
C ASP A 121 -8.73 -0.74 -10.03
N SER A 122 -8.43 -0.01 -8.95
CA SER A 122 -7.16 0.70 -8.76
C SER A 122 -6.22 -0.03 -7.83
N HIS A 123 -4.89 0.13 -7.98
CA HIS A 123 -3.85 -0.43 -7.10
C HIS A 123 -3.89 0.00 -5.61
N TYR A 124 -4.93 0.71 -5.17
CA TYR A 124 -5.08 1.17 -3.80
C TYR A 124 -5.18 0.03 -2.75
N PRO A 125 -5.93 -1.07 -2.97
CA PRO A 125 -5.94 -2.22 -2.07
C PRO A 125 -4.57 -2.88 -1.91
N GLU A 126 -3.77 -3.00 -2.97
CA GLU A 126 -2.38 -3.50 -2.90
C GLU A 126 -1.53 -2.61 -2.01
N PHE A 127 -1.61 -1.29 -2.23
CA PHE A 127 -0.93 -0.30 -1.42
C PHE A 127 -1.29 -0.47 0.06
N LEU A 128 -2.57 -0.70 0.39
CA LEU A 128 -3.02 -0.90 1.77
C LEU A 128 -2.47 -2.19 2.40
N VAL A 129 -2.51 -3.30 1.68
CA VAL A 129 -1.98 -4.59 2.17
C VAL A 129 -0.47 -4.49 2.38
N ALA A 130 0.24 -3.86 1.45
CA ALA A 130 1.67 -3.62 1.55
C ALA A 130 2.04 -2.71 2.74
N ALA A 131 1.31 -1.61 2.90
CA ALA A 131 1.46 -0.70 4.04
C ALA A 131 1.19 -1.44 5.37
N PHE A 132 0.13 -2.24 5.46
CA PHE A 132 -0.15 -3.04 6.64
C PHE A 132 1.01 -4.01 6.97
N GLY A 133 1.62 -4.62 5.96
CA GLY A 133 2.84 -5.41 6.12
C GLY A 133 4.00 -4.60 6.71
N GLY A 134 4.22 -3.37 6.23
CA GLY A 134 5.25 -2.48 6.75
C GLY A 134 5.04 -2.09 8.21
N TRP A 135 3.79 -1.82 8.60
CA TRP A 135 3.41 -1.61 10.00
C TRP A 135 3.69 -2.84 10.87
N LEU A 136 3.25 -4.02 10.43
CA LEU A 136 3.45 -5.27 11.17
C LEU A 136 4.94 -5.58 11.33
N ALA A 137 5.74 -5.37 10.29
CA ALA A 137 7.18 -5.54 10.33
C ALA A 137 7.83 -4.67 11.40
N HIS A 138 7.40 -3.40 11.51
CA HIS A 138 7.91 -2.49 12.53
C HIS A 138 7.52 -2.94 13.94
N VAL A 139 6.24 -3.27 14.15
CA VAL A 139 5.75 -3.78 15.45
C VAL A 139 6.49 -5.05 15.87
N MET A 140 6.82 -5.95 14.95
CA MET A 140 7.54 -7.19 15.24
C MET A 140 9.03 -6.98 15.58
N VAL A 141 9.64 -5.92 15.04
CA VAL A 141 11.03 -5.54 15.33
C VAL A 141 11.16 -4.90 16.72
N ASP A 142 10.21 -4.03 17.08
CA ASP A 142 10.24 -3.26 18.34
C ASP A 142 9.79 -4.04 19.59
N ARG A 143 9.26 -5.27 19.43
CA ARG A 143 8.82 -6.11 20.56
C ARG A 143 9.95 -6.88 21.26
N GLU A 144 11.21 -6.72 20.81
CA GLU A 144 12.43 -7.26 21.46
C GLU A 144 13.21 -6.16 22.18
#